data_AF-A0A953ZBB7-F1
#
_entry.id   AF-A0A953ZBB7-F1
#
_cell.length_a   1.000
_cell.length_b   1.000
_cell.length_c   1.000
_cell.angle_alpha   90.00
_cell.angle_beta   90.00
_cell.angle_gamma   90.00
#
_symmetry.space_group_name_H-M   'P 1'
#
loop_
_entity.id
_entity.type
_entity.pdbx_description
1 polymer ?
#
loop_
_entity_poly.entity_id
_entity_poly.type
_entity_poly.pdbx_seq_one_letter_code
_entity_poly.pdbx_strand_id
1 'polypeptide(L)'
;MVLTECFTPRLIQFEPESGKPSGAPMVADKINDLQVPFTFGSEDGPNAPKAMVTSELLADIQKDSEQNSHQRGAAAELVRRTGLALAGLLLPILGALLASLVNHPNRLFAIGVGVIPSALGYYPLMTAATTLAENGTLAPQIAMLAAPVATAIASAFIVFGLVRGRWA
;
A
#
# COMPACT_ATOMS: atom_id res chain seq x y z
N MET A 1 18.33 50.85 0.44
CA MET A 1 17.77 50.52 1.76
C MET A 1 17.47 49.03 1.74
N VAL A 2 18.35 48.21 2.30
CA VAL A 2 18.31 46.74 2.23
C VAL A 2 18.21 46.23 3.66
N LEU A 3 17.13 45.51 3.97
CA LEU A 3 17.02 44.66 5.15
C LEU A 3 16.41 43.34 4.68
N THR A 4 17.26 42.47 4.17
CA THR A 4 16.96 41.04 3.97
C THR A 4 18.09 40.26 4.61
N GLU A 5 18.16 40.31 5.95
CA GLU A 5 18.94 39.35 6.70
C GLU A 5 18.04 38.13 6.97
N CYS A 6 18.25 37.09 6.16
CA CYS A 6 17.65 35.79 6.40
C CYS A 6 18.30 35.18 7.66
N PHE A 7 17.55 35.10 8.76
CA PHE A 7 17.99 34.37 9.93
C PHE A 7 17.96 32.87 9.65
N THR A 8 19.12 32.26 9.44
CA THR A 8 19.26 30.80 9.45
C THR A 8 18.98 30.27 10.86
N PRO A 9 18.01 29.36 11.06
CA PRO A 9 17.80 28.75 12.36
C PRO A 9 19.04 27.96 12.78
N ARG A 10 19.63 28.32 13.93
CA ARG A 10 20.80 27.63 14.50
C ARG A 10 20.33 26.81 15.69
N LEU A 11 20.49 25.48 15.62
CA LEU A 11 20.26 24.61 16.76
C LEU A 11 21.51 24.64 17.66
N ILE A 12 21.29 24.98 18.92
CA ILE A 12 22.31 25.03 19.96
C ILE A 12 22.22 23.71 20.71
N GLN A 13 23.30 22.94 20.75
CA GLN A 13 23.36 21.71 21.55
C GLN A 13 23.59 22.10 23.01
N PHE A 14 22.73 21.62 23.92
CA PHE A 14 22.87 21.85 25.34
C PHE A 14 23.52 20.65 26.01
N GLU A 15 24.47 20.90 26.90
CA GLU A 15 25.02 19.86 27.77
C GLU A 15 23.92 19.35 28.72
N PRO A 16 23.64 18.04 28.75
CA PRO A 16 22.50 17.50 29.49
C PRO A 16 22.62 17.69 31.00
N GLU A 17 23.84 17.82 31.54
CA GLU A 17 24.05 18.00 32.98
C GLU A 17 24.12 19.46 33.43
N SER A 18 24.55 20.38 32.56
CA SER A 18 24.83 21.78 32.91
C SER A 18 23.80 22.76 32.34
N GLY A 19 23.03 22.35 31.32
CA GLY A 19 22.11 23.21 30.58
C GLY A 19 22.81 24.34 29.81
N LYS A 20 24.16 24.33 29.73
CA LYS A 20 24.93 25.34 29.00
C LYS A 20 25.04 24.95 27.53
N PRO A 21 25.07 25.94 26.63
CA PRO A 21 25.31 25.69 25.22
C PRO A 21 26.73 25.14 25.05
N SER A 22 26.83 23.92 24.53
CA SER A 22 28.09 23.21 24.33
C SER A 22 28.52 23.30 22.87
N GLY A 23 29.69 23.89 22.64
CA GLY A 23 30.37 23.87 21.34
C GLY A 23 29.84 24.84 20.26
N ALA A 24 30.57 24.86 19.14
CA ALA A 24 30.24 25.63 17.94
C ALA A 24 28.92 25.13 17.32
N PRO A 25 28.10 26.03 16.72
CA PRO A 25 26.81 25.67 16.15
C PRO A 25 26.97 24.52 15.13
N MET A 26 26.13 23.50 15.24
CA MET A 26 26.09 22.43 14.23
C MET A 26 25.70 23.07 12.89
N VAL A 27 26.68 23.16 11.99
CA VAL A 27 26.51 23.62 10.61
C VAL A 27 25.50 22.69 9.93
N ALA A 28 24.62 23.25 9.11
CA ALA A 28 23.56 22.53 8.39
C ALA A 28 24.03 21.24 7.70
N ASP A 29 25.31 21.17 7.32
CA ASP A 29 25.97 19.99 6.76
C ASP A 29 25.83 18.74 7.64
N LYS A 30 25.89 18.88 8.97
CA LYS A 30 25.75 17.76 9.91
C LYS A 30 24.30 17.28 10.10
N ILE A 31 23.32 18.08 9.68
CA ILE A 31 21.90 17.70 9.66
C ILE A 31 21.63 16.75 8.48
N ASN A 32 22.32 16.95 7.35
CA ASN A 32 22.26 16.02 6.22
C ASN A 32 22.81 14.64 6.59
N ASP A 33 23.90 14.59 7.37
CA ASP A 33 24.49 13.33 7.85
C ASP A 33 23.62 12.61 8.92
N LEU A 34 22.69 13.33 9.55
CA LEU A 34 21.74 12.79 10.54
C LEU A 34 20.37 12.48 9.94
N GLN A 35 20.16 12.70 8.64
CA GLN A 35 19.01 12.11 7.96
C GLN A 35 19.20 10.60 7.99
N VAL A 36 18.57 9.95 8.97
CA VAL A 36 18.34 8.51 8.93
C VAL A 36 17.68 8.27 7.57
N PRO A 37 18.31 7.53 6.65
CA PRO A 37 17.69 7.26 5.37
C PRO A 37 16.48 6.39 5.64
N PHE A 38 15.32 7.02 5.79
CA PHE A 38 14.03 6.37 5.71
C PHE A 38 13.86 5.93 4.26
N THR A 39 14.48 4.81 3.93
CA THR A 39 14.25 4.12 2.68
C THR A 39 12.91 3.41 2.81
N PHE A 40 11.84 4.09 2.40
CA PHE A 40 10.68 3.36 1.87
C PHE A 40 11.18 2.63 0.61
N GLY A 41 11.73 1.43 0.82
CA GLY A 41 12.26 0.50 -0.18
C GLY A 41 12.72 1.11 -1.50
N SER A 42 14.00 1.53 -1.60
CA SER A 42 14.76 1.71 -2.85
C SER A 42 13.96 2.06 -4.14
N GLU A 43 13.12 3.09 -4.08
CA GLU A 43 12.11 3.41 -5.11
C GLU A 43 12.44 4.60 -5.99
N ASP A 44 13.62 5.21 -5.83
CA ASP A 44 13.99 6.46 -6.52
C ASP A 44 14.92 6.24 -7.73
N GLY A 45 14.72 5.15 -8.47
CA GLY A 45 15.31 4.96 -9.79
C GLY A 45 14.26 5.27 -10.87
N PRO A 46 14.63 5.92 -11.99
CA PRO A 46 13.71 6.11 -13.13
C PRO A 46 13.15 4.79 -13.70
N ASN A 47 13.73 3.65 -13.31
CA ASN A 47 13.34 2.29 -13.70
C ASN A 47 12.75 1.46 -12.54
N ALA A 48 12.24 2.08 -11.47
CA ALA A 48 11.54 1.31 -10.43
C ALA A 48 10.22 0.75 -10.99
N PRO A 49 9.85 -0.52 -10.71
CA PRO A 49 8.61 -1.11 -11.25
C PRO A 49 7.35 -0.27 -11.00
N LYS A 50 7.27 0.38 -9.82
CA LYS A 50 6.16 1.26 -9.45
C LYS A 50 6.05 2.52 -10.31
N ALA A 51 7.18 3.03 -10.81
CA ALA A 51 7.23 4.24 -11.64
C ALA A 51 6.97 3.96 -13.14
N MET A 52 7.13 2.70 -13.58
CA MET A 52 6.93 2.31 -14.97
C MET A 52 5.45 2.36 -15.40
N VAL A 53 5.18 2.65 -16.67
CA VAL A 53 3.82 2.49 -17.21
C VAL A 53 3.49 1.01 -17.43
N THR A 54 2.21 0.66 -17.45
CA THR A 54 1.78 -0.75 -17.52
C THR A 54 2.29 -1.48 -18.77
N SER A 55 2.46 -0.78 -19.90
CA SER A 55 3.05 -1.34 -21.12
C SER A 55 4.54 -1.67 -20.97
N GLU A 56 5.29 -0.85 -20.24
CA GLU A 56 6.70 -1.09 -19.95
C GLU A 56 6.86 -2.26 -18.98
N LEU A 57 6.01 -2.35 -17.95
CA LEU A 57 5.96 -3.50 -17.04
C LEU A 57 5.72 -4.82 -17.79
N LEU A 58 4.81 -4.83 -18.76
CA LEU A 58 4.55 -6.02 -19.58
C LEU A 58 5.77 -6.41 -20.43
N ALA A 59 6.44 -5.43 -21.04
CA ALA A 59 7.65 -5.67 -21.81
C ALA A 59 8.81 -6.18 -20.94
N ASP A 60 8.91 -5.67 -19.71
CA ASP A 60 9.94 -6.10 -18.74
C ASP A 60 9.69 -7.53 -18.25
N ILE A 61 8.44 -7.88 -17.91
CA ILE A 61 8.05 -9.26 -17.58
C ILE A 61 8.37 -10.23 -18.71
N GLN A 62 8.14 -9.82 -19.96
CA GLN A 62 8.43 -10.66 -21.12
C GLN A 62 9.93 -10.90 -21.28
N LYS A 63 10.75 -9.86 -21.10
CA LYS A 63 12.22 -9.97 -21.11
C LYS A 63 12.75 -10.82 -19.96
N ASP A 64 12.21 -10.65 -18.75
CA ASP A 64 12.60 -11.47 -17.59
C ASP A 64 12.29 -12.95 -17.81
N SER A 65 11.16 -13.24 -18.46
CA SER A 65 10.78 -14.61 -18.83
C SER A 65 11.74 -15.21 -19.87
N GLU A 66 12.26 -14.41 -20.80
CA GLU A 66 13.23 -14.86 -21.81
C GLU A 66 14.64 -15.02 -21.22
N GLN A 67 15.02 -14.18 -20.27
CA GLN A 67 16.36 -14.16 -19.66
C GLN A 67 16.49 -15.05 -18.42
N ASN A 68 15.43 -15.72 -17.97
CA ASN A 68 15.37 -16.44 -16.69
C ASN A 68 15.90 -15.58 -15.52
N SER A 69 15.66 -14.28 -15.59
CA SER A 69 16.02 -13.33 -14.56
C SER A 69 15.10 -13.55 -13.34
N HIS A 70 15.69 -13.59 -12.15
CA HIS A 70 14.93 -13.71 -10.90
C HIS A 70 14.30 -12.38 -10.45
N GLN A 71 14.35 -11.32 -11.25
CA GLN A 71 13.78 -10.01 -10.90
C GLN A 71 12.26 -9.98 -11.09
N ARG A 72 11.49 -10.55 -10.13
CA ARG A 72 10.02 -10.62 -10.21
C ARG A 72 9.28 -9.33 -9.84
N GLY A 73 10.00 -8.20 -9.69
CA GLY A 73 9.42 -6.92 -9.25
C GLY A 73 8.37 -6.37 -10.21
N ALA A 74 8.59 -6.47 -11.53
CA ALA A 74 7.63 -6.03 -12.53
C ALA A 74 6.32 -6.83 -12.49
N ALA A 75 6.42 -8.16 -12.31
CA ALA A 75 5.25 -9.03 -12.20
C ALA A 75 4.44 -8.73 -10.94
N ALA A 76 5.10 -8.49 -9.80
CA ALA A 76 4.43 -8.13 -8.54
C ALA A 76 3.69 -6.80 -8.63
N GLU A 77 4.25 -5.79 -9.31
CA GLU A 77 3.59 -4.51 -9.51
C GLU A 77 2.38 -4.63 -10.47
N LEU A 78 2.49 -5.45 -11.52
CA LEU A 78 1.35 -5.73 -12.40
C LEU A 78 0.21 -6.42 -11.64
N VAL A 79 0.54 -7.37 -10.77
CA VAL A 79 -0.40 -8.02 -9.83
C VAL A 79 -1.06 -6.99 -8.90
N ARG A 80 -0.29 -6.03 -8.38
CA ARG A 80 -0.81 -4.95 -7.52
C ARG A 80 -1.79 -4.06 -8.28
N ARG A 81 -1.46 -3.61 -9.49
CA ARG A 81 -2.32 -2.72 -10.30
C ARG A 81 -3.63 -3.39 -10.70
N THR A 82 -3.55 -4.61 -11.19
CA THR A 82 -4.73 -5.41 -11.56
C THR A 82 -5.58 -5.74 -10.35
N GLY A 83 -4.96 -6.11 -9.23
CA GLY A 83 -5.63 -6.33 -7.94
C GLY A 83 -6.35 -5.07 -7.44
N LEU A 84 -5.75 -3.89 -7.55
CA LEU A 84 -6.40 -2.62 -7.19
C LEU A 84 -7.57 -2.27 -8.13
N ALA A 85 -7.44 -2.51 -9.42
CA ALA A 85 -8.54 -2.31 -10.38
C ALA A 85 -9.73 -3.22 -10.06
N LEU A 86 -9.48 -4.50 -9.74
CA LEU A 86 -10.52 -5.45 -9.32
C LEU A 86 -11.12 -5.09 -7.96
N ALA A 87 -10.32 -4.55 -7.04
CA ALA A 87 -10.78 -4.07 -5.73
C ALA A 87 -11.86 -2.98 -5.89
N GLY A 88 -11.66 -2.07 -6.85
CA GLY A 88 -12.61 -0.99 -7.15
C GLY A 88 -13.99 -1.50 -7.56
N LEU A 89 -14.09 -2.72 -8.10
CA LEU A 89 -15.36 -3.34 -8.48
C LEU A 89 -15.93 -4.24 -7.36
N LEU A 90 -15.08 -5.02 -6.70
CA LEU A 90 -15.53 -6.04 -5.73
C LEU A 90 -15.85 -5.47 -4.35
N LEU A 91 -15.09 -4.46 -3.88
CA LEU A 91 -15.31 -3.88 -2.55
C LEU A 91 -16.67 -3.18 -2.40
N PRO A 92 -17.16 -2.41 -3.39
CA PRO A 92 -18.51 -1.86 -3.31
C PRO A 92 -19.60 -2.92 -3.23
N ILE A 93 -19.45 -4.03 -3.98
CA ILE A 93 -20.40 -5.15 -3.98
C ILE A 93 -20.42 -5.82 -2.60
N LEU A 94 -19.24 -6.20 -2.08
CA LEU A 94 -19.14 -6.83 -0.76
C LEU A 94 -19.62 -5.88 0.35
N GLY A 95 -19.24 -4.60 0.28
CA GLY A 95 -19.66 -3.58 1.24
C GLY A 95 -21.16 -3.37 1.26
N ALA A 96 -21.82 -3.36 0.08
CA ALA A 96 -23.28 -3.27 -0.01
C ALA A 96 -23.98 -4.51 0.57
N LEU A 97 -23.44 -5.71 0.31
CA LEU A 97 -23.95 -6.96 0.88
C LEU A 97 -23.83 -6.98 2.41
N LEU A 98 -22.67 -6.59 2.96
CA LEU A 98 -22.49 -6.49 4.40
C LEU A 98 -23.38 -5.41 5.02
N ALA A 99 -23.54 -4.26 4.35
CA ALA A 99 -24.44 -3.20 4.81
C ALA A 99 -25.90 -3.70 4.90
N SER A 100 -26.33 -4.60 4.01
CA SER A 100 -27.67 -5.19 4.07
C SER A 100 -27.91 -6.09 5.29
N LEU A 101 -26.84 -6.61 5.91
CA LEU A 101 -26.92 -7.40 7.14
C LEU A 101 -26.98 -6.54 8.40
N VAL A 102 -26.60 -5.27 8.31
CA VAL A 102 -26.57 -4.36 9.47
C VAL A 102 -27.94 -3.70 9.61
N ASN A 103 -28.75 -4.19 10.55
CA ASN A 103 -30.02 -3.57 10.89
C ASN A 103 -29.80 -2.32 11.77
N HIS A 104 -29.58 -1.17 11.13
CA HIS A 104 -29.36 0.10 11.81
C HIS A 104 -30.20 1.22 11.17
N PRO A 105 -30.81 2.13 11.96
CA PRO A 105 -31.67 3.19 11.42
C PRO A 105 -30.90 4.18 10.52
N ASN A 106 -29.61 4.39 10.78
CA ASN A 106 -28.75 5.20 9.93
C ASN A 106 -28.09 4.33 8.84
N ARG A 107 -28.51 4.52 7.58
CA ARG A 107 -27.97 3.79 6.42
C ARG A 107 -26.51 4.12 6.11
N LEU A 108 -26.05 5.34 6.39
CA LEU A 108 -24.65 5.71 6.18
C LEU A 108 -23.72 4.93 7.13
N PHE A 109 -24.18 4.71 8.36
CA PHE A 109 -23.46 3.88 9.32
C PHE A 109 -23.37 2.42 8.85
N ALA A 110 -24.48 1.84 8.37
CA ALA A 110 -24.49 0.48 7.83
C ALA A 110 -23.52 0.32 6.64
N ILE A 111 -23.47 1.30 5.72
CA ILE A 111 -22.51 1.31 4.61
C ILE A 111 -21.07 1.41 5.12
N GLY A 112 -20.79 2.31 6.07
CA GLY A 112 -19.45 2.45 6.65
C GLY A 112 -18.98 1.15 7.31
N VAL A 113 -19.83 0.51 8.10
CA VAL A 113 -19.55 -0.77 8.76
C VAL A 113 -19.41 -1.93 7.76
N GLY A 114 -20.02 -1.87 6.58
CA GLY A 114 -19.82 -2.87 5.53
C GLY A 114 -18.51 -2.66 4.74
N VAL A 115 -18.25 -1.43 4.31
CA VAL A 115 -17.13 -1.11 3.41
C VAL A 115 -15.79 -1.11 4.14
N ILE A 116 -15.71 -0.53 5.36
CA ILE A 116 -14.44 -0.39 6.08
C ILE A 116 -13.79 -1.74 6.37
N PRO A 117 -14.50 -2.74 6.95
CA PRO A 117 -13.91 -4.07 7.18
C PRO A 117 -13.53 -4.78 5.88
N SER A 118 -14.30 -4.57 4.81
CA SER A 118 -13.99 -5.13 3.49
C SER A 118 -12.65 -4.61 2.97
N ALA A 119 -12.42 -3.30 3.05
CA ALA A 119 -11.15 -2.69 2.66
C ALA A 119 -9.99 -3.12 3.57
N LEU A 120 -10.23 -3.17 4.89
CA LEU A 120 -9.24 -3.63 5.88
C LEU A 120 -8.88 -5.10 5.72
N GLY A 121 -9.80 -5.95 5.23
CA GLY A 121 -9.52 -7.35 4.93
C GLY A 121 -8.81 -7.54 3.58
N TYR A 122 -9.20 -6.75 2.58
CA TYR A 122 -8.65 -6.87 1.22
C TYR A 122 -7.19 -6.46 1.14
N TYR A 123 -6.81 -5.34 1.78
CA TYR A 123 -5.46 -4.81 1.66
C TYR A 123 -4.36 -5.75 2.19
N PRO A 124 -4.47 -6.34 3.40
CA PRO A 124 -3.50 -7.32 3.88
C PRO A 124 -3.46 -8.57 3.02
N LEU A 125 -4.61 -9.03 2.51
CA LEU A 125 -4.68 -10.20 1.65
C LEU A 125 -3.95 -9.97 0.32
N MET A 126 -4.15 -8.81 -0.29
CA MET A 126 -3.44 -8.42 -1.51
C MET A 126 -1.95 -8.24 -1.24
N THR A 127 -1.59 -7.61 -0.11
CA THR A 127 -0.18 -7.42 0.28
C THR A 127 0.53 -8.77 0.50
N ALA A 128 -0.12 -9.72 1.17
CA ALA A 128 0.41 -11.06 1.35
C ALA A 128 0.60 -11.79 0.01
N ALA A 129 -0.39 -11.68 -0.89
CA ALA A 129 -0.29 -12.27 -2.22
C ALA A 129 0.84 -11.66 -3.06
N THR A 130 1.04 -10.34 -3.03
CA THR A 130 2.16 -9.68 -3.71
C THR A 130 3.50 -10.13 -3.13
N THR A 131 3.66 -10.17 -1.80
CA THR A 131 4.90 -10.61 -1.17
C THR A 131 5.23 -12.07 -1.50
N LEU A 132 4.22 -12.94 -1.57
CA LEU A 132 4.43 -14.33 -1.99
C LEU A 132 4.79 -14.47 -3.48
N ALA A 133 4.33 -13.56 -4.33
CA ALA A 133 4.73 -13.48 -5.74
C ALA A 133 6.17 -12.98 -5.89
N GLU A 134 6.54 -11.95 -5.13
CA GLU A 134 7.90 -11.39 -5.08
C GLU A 134 8.93 -12.43 -4.64
N ASN A 135 8.63 -13.16 -3.57
CA ASN A 135 9.48 -14.26 -3.07
C ASN A 135 9.46 -15.50 -3.98
N GLY A 136 8.58 -15.50 -4.97
CA GLY A 136 8.47 -16.56 -5.95
C GLY A 136 7.80 -17.85 -5.50
N THR A 137 7.24 -17.87 -4.28
CA THR A 137 6.43 -18.96 -3.74
C THR A 137 5.13 -19.15 -4.53
N LEU A 138 4.56 -18.06 -5.03
CA LEU A 138 3.34 -18.06 -5.84
C LEU A 138 3.63 -17.56 -7.25
N ALA A 139 3.01 -18.20 -8.24
CA ALA A 139 3.01 -17.67 -9.60
C ALA A 139 2.24 -16.33 -9.62
N PRO A 140 2.72 -15.30 -10.33
CA PRO A 140 2.07 -13.98 -10.36
C PRO A 140 0.59 -14.04 -10.75
N GLN A 141 0.24 -14.93 -11.68
CA GLN A 141 -1.14 -15.16 -12.13
C GLN A 141 -2.05 -15.62 -10.98
N ILE A 142 -1.55 -16.47 -10.08
CA ILE A 142 -2.30 -16.97 -8.93
C ILE A 142 -2.39 -15.87 -7.86
N ALA A 143 -1.29 -15.16 -7.61
CA ALA A 143 -1.26 -14.05 -6.66
C ALA A 143 -2.25 -12.92 -7.03
N MET A 144 -2.38 -12.62 -8.33
CA MET A 144 -3.37 -11.66 -8.87
C MET A 144 -4.81 -12.04 -8.51
N LEU A 145 -5.13 -13.33 -8.53
CA LEU A 145 -6.50 -13.80 -8.33
C LEU A 145 -6.82 -14.08 -6.86
N ALA A 146 -5.81 -14.19 -5.98
CA ALA A 146 -6.00 -14.57 -4.59
C ALA A 146 -7.01 -13.66 -3.85
N ALA A 147 -6.78 -12.35 -3.85
CA ALA A 147 -7.66 -11.40 -3.17
C ALA A 147 -9.04 -11.23 -3.84
N PRO A 148 -9.15 -11.10 -5.18
CA PRO A 148 -10.44 -11.07 -5.87
C PRO A 148 -11.29 -12.33 -5.66
N VAL A 149 -10.69 -13.52 -5.76
CA VAL A 149 -11.41 -14.80 -5.58
C VAL A 149 -11.90 -14.95 -4.15
N ALA A 150 -11.07 -14.63 -3.15
CA ALA A 150 -11.50 -14.66 -1.75
C ALA A 150 -12.67 -13.71 -1.49
N THR A 151 -12.64 -12.52 -2.08
CA THR A 151 -13.71 -11.51 -1.96
C THR A 151 -15.00 -11.97 -2.67
N ALA A 152 -14.88 -12.60 -3.83
CA ALA A 152 -16.00 -13.19 -4.54
C ALA A 152 -16.64 -14.35 -3.75
N ILE A 153 -15.83 -15.23 -3.15
CA ILE A 153 -16.30 -16.32 -2.28
C ILE A 153 -17.04 -15.77 -1.06
N ALA A 154 -16.48 -14.76 -0.38
CA ALA A 154 -17.13 -14.11 0.75
C ALA A 154 -18.47 -13.49 0.35
N SER A 155 -18.52 -12.81 -0.79
CA SER A 155 -19.75 -12.22 -1.34
C SER A 155 -20.81 -13.30 -1.63
N ALA A 156 -20.42 -14.39 -2.28
CA ALA A 156 -21.31 -15.51 -2.58
C ALA A 156 -21.86 -16.17 -1.31
N PHE A 157 -21.02 -16.31 -0.26
CA PHE A 157 -21.45 -16.85 1.02
C PHE A 157 -22.52 -15.98 1.70
N ILE A 158 -22.36 -14.65 1.66
CA ILE A 158 -23.35 -13.71 2.19
C ILE A 158 -24.66 -13.81 1.42
N VAL A 159 -24.61 -13.77 0.09
CA VAL A 159 -25.80 -13.90 -0.77
C VAL A 159 -26.54 -15.20 -0.46
N PHE A 160 -25.82 -16.31 -0.34
CA PHE A 160 -26.41 -17.60 -0.01
C PHE A 160 -27.07 -17.62 1.37
N GLY A 161 -26.44 -16.97 2.36
CA GLY A 161 -27.01 -16.78 3.70
C GLY A 161 -28.31 -15.98 3.67
N LEU A 162 -28.35 -14.90 2.90
CA LEU A 162 -29.53 -14.05 2.70
C LEU A 162 -30.66 -14.83 2.02
N VAL A 163 -30.37 -15.54 0.93
CA VAL A 163 -31.37 -16.33 0.17
C VAL A 163 -31.99 -17.44 1.02
N ARG A 164 -31.21 -18.06 1.92
CA ARG A 164 -31.72 -19.10 2.83
C ARG A 164 -32.44 -18.56 4.07
N GLY A 165 -32.58 -17.24 4.20
CA GLY A 165 -33.22 -16.62 5.37
C GLY A 165 -32.48 -16.88 6.68
N ARG A 166 -31.19 -17.22 6.65
CA ARG A 166 -30.41 -17.50 7.87
C ARG A 166 -30.04 -16.24 8.64
N TRP A 167 -30.18 -15.07 8.01
CA TRP A 167 -29.69 -13.78 8.50
C TRP A 167 -30.72 -12.65 8.36
N ALA A 168 -31.97 -12.97 8.00
CA ALA A 168 -33.08 -12.03 7.86
C ALA A 168 -33.99 -12.08 9.09
#